data_AF-A0A962BFT5-F1
#
_entry.id   AF-A0A962BFT5-F1
#
_cell.length_a   1.000
_cell.length_b   1.000
_cell.length_c   1.000
_cell.angle_alpha   90.00
_cell.angle_beta   90.00
_cell.angle_gamma   90.00
#
_symmetry.space_group_name_H-M   'P 1'
#
loop_
_entity.id
_entity.type
_entity.pdbx_description
1 polymer ?
#
loop_
_entity_poly.entity_id
_entity_poly.type
_entity_poly.pdbx_seq_one_letter_code
_entity_poly.pdbx_strand_id
1 'polypeptide(L)'
;MQFLASLWQKMTAYLAARTGRLWKKVASRFLPVSKKPTLPSGEKAAVASPPSAPVVVRQDQEHACPFYNELKIRFRDIGKLAAIEETMGRDSLTAMPEGGWQSRLEQLSYLRRHSHEALMAPEVARLIEKAKDHRENNADDWDSWDCANL
;
A
#
# COMPACT_ATOMS: atom_id res chain seq x y z
N MET A 1 -11.58 -51.77 6.69
CA MET A 1 -11.31 -50.37 6.27
C MET A 1 -9.82 -50.00 6.38
N GLN A 2 -8.88 -50.79 5.84
CA GLN A 2 -7.43 -50.47 5.88
C GLN A 2 -6.84 -50.15 4.50
N PHE A 3 -7.52 -50.51 3.40
CA PHE A 3 -7.03 -50.29 2.04
C PHE A 3 -7.15 -48.84 1.56
N LEU A 4 -8.20 -48.12 1.96
CA LEU A 4 -8.44 -46.73 1.53
C LEU A 4 -7.48 -45.73 2.19
N ALA A 5 -7.06 -45.98 3.43
CA ALA A 5 -6.07 -45.15 4.12
C ALA A 5 -4.67 -45.23 3.47
N SER A 6 -4.27 -46.42 3.01
CA SER A 6 -2.96 -46.58 2.34
C SER A 6 -2.90 -45.91 0.97
N LEU A 7 -4.03 -45.82 0.26
CA LEU A 7 -4.12 -45.13 -1.04
C LEU A 7 -4.02 -43.61 -0.88
N TRP A 8 -4.67 -43.05 0.15
CA TRP A 8 -4.63 -41.62 0.43
C TRP A 8 -3.24 -41.16 0.89
N GLN A 9 -2.54 -41.97 1.68
CA GLN A 9 -1.19 -41.70 2.15
C GLN A 9 -0.13 -41.80 1.03
N LYS A 10 -0.34 -42.69 0.05
CA LYS A 10 0.49 -42.75 -1.17
C LYS A 10 0.23 -41.56 -2.11
N MET A 11 -1.01 -41.07 -2.18
CA MET A 11 -1.37 -39.89 -2.99
C MET A 11 -0.77 -38.59 -2.43
N THR A 12 -0.80 -38.39 -1.11
CA THR A 12 -0.21 -37.19 -0.48
C THR A 12 1.32 -37.17 -0.61
N ALA A 13 1.98 -38.32 -0.47
CA ALA A 13 3.41 -38.46 -0.70
C ALA A 13 3.81 -38.18 -2.18
N TYR A 14 2.99 -38.61 -3.14
CA TYR A 14 3.22 -38.36 -4.57
C TYR A 14 3.08 -36.87 -4.93
N LEU A 15 2.09 -36.17 -4.35
CA LEU A 15 1.89 -34.74 -4.55
C LEU A 15 3.01 -33.90 -3.91
N ALA A 16 3.48 -34.26 -2.71
CA ALA A 16 4.61 -33.59 -2.05
C ALA A 16 5.96 -33.79 -2.79
N ALA A 17 6.18 -34.97 -3.39
CA ALA A 17 7.40 -35.26 -4.14
C ALA A 17 7.46 -34.55 -5.52
N ARG A 18 6.29 -34.16 -6.07
CA ARG A 18 6.17 -33.50 -7.37
C ARG A 18 6.30 -31.98 -7.27
N THR A 19 5.87 -31.37 -6.17
CA THR A 19 5.99 -29.91 -5.94
C THR A 19 7.41 -29.47 -5.58
N GLY A 20 8.14 -30.26 -4.79
CA GLY A 20 9.52 -29.93 -4.38
C GLY A 20 10.57 -29.98 -5.51
N ARG A 21 10.33 -30.77 -6.57
CA ARG A 21 11.28 -30.96 -7.68
C ARG A 21 11.13 -29.93 -8.81
N LEU A 22 9.94 -29.35 -9.00
CA LEU A 22 9.73 -28.30 -10.00
C LEU A 22 10.26 -26.94 -9.54
N TRP A 23 10.16 -26.61 -8.26
CA TRP A 23 10.59 -25.30 -7.74
C TRP A 23 12.12 -25.13 -7.78
N LYS A 24 12.89 -26.20 -7.54
CA LYS A 24 14.36 -26.14 -7.63
C LYS A 24 14.87 -25.88 -9.06
N LYS A 25 14.18 -26.34 -10.11
CA LYS A 25 14.57 -26.12 -11.51
C LYS A 25 14.17 -24.75 -12.06
N VAL A 26 13.12 -24.13 -11.50
CA VAL A 26 12.69 -22.77 -11.89
C VAL A 26 13.51 -21.71 -11.16
N ALA A 27 13.81 -21.90 -9.87
CA ALA A 27 14.63 -20.98 -9.09
C ALA A 27 16.07 -20.85 -9.61
N SER A 28 16.65 -21.91 -10.20
CA SER A 28 18.01 -21.87 -10.76
C SER A 28 18.12 -21.17 -12.12
N ARG A 29 16.99 -20.86 -12.79
CA ARG A 29 16.97 -20.15 -14.09
C ARG A 29 16.81 -18.64 -13.95
N PHE A 30 16.44 -18.14 -12.78
CA PHE A 30 16.11 -16.72 -12.56
C PHE A 30 16.98 -16.02 -11.51
N LEU A 31 18.08 -16.65 -11.06
CA LEU A 31 19.08 -15.97 -10.24
C LEU A 31 20.22 -15.46 -11.14
N PRO A 32 20.33 -14.14 -11.39
CA PRO A 32 21.52 -13.59 -12.01
C PRO A 32 22.72 -13.81 -11.07
N VAL A 33 23.73 -14.52 -11.58
CA VAL A 33 25.05 -14.64 -10.95
C VAL A 33 25.66 -13.24 -10.87
N SER A 34 25.64 -12.66 -9.67
CA SER A 34 26.31 -11.39 -9.38
C SER A 34 27.83 -11.61 -9.43
N LYS A 35 28.43 -11.35 -10.61
CA LYS A 35 29.88 -11.17 -10.72
C LYS A 35 30.24 -9.91 -9.95
N LYS A 36 30.98 -10.04 -8.85
CA LYS A 36 31.59 -8.90 -8.16
C LYS A 36 32.46 -8.14 -9.16
N PRO A 37 32.24 -6.84 -9.38
CA PRO A 37 33.17 -6.03 -10.15
C PRO A 37 34.41 -5.75 -9.28
N THR A 38 35.57 -6.21 -9.73
CA THR A 38 36.86 -5.78 -9.21
C THR A 38 37.11 -4.36 -9.70
N LEU A 39 37.02 -3.37 -8.80
CA LEU A 39 37.38 -1.99 -9.11
C LEU A 39 38.89 -1.79 -8.96
N PRO A 40 39.57 -1.12 -9.92
CA PRO A 40 40.96 -0.71 -9.77
C PRO A 40 41.09 0.38 -8.71
N SER A 41 42.15 0.29 -7.91
CA SER A 41 42.49 1.29 -6.89
C SER A 41 42.87 2.62 -7.54
N GLY A 42 42.20 3.70 -7.15
CA GLY A 42 42.63 5.05 -7.48
C GLY A 42 41.54 6.08 -7.29
N GLU A 43 41.89 7.14 -6.54
CA GLU A 43 41.17 8.41 -6.39
C GLU A 43 39.91 8.46 -5.50
N LYS A 44 40.11 8.98 -4.29
CA LYS A 44 39.05 9.48 -3.40
C LYS A 44 38.38 10.70 -4.05
N ALA A 45 37.30 10.49 -4.79
CA ALA A 45 36.31 11.53 -5.02
C ALA A 45 35.39 11.61 -3.80
N ALA A 46 35.36 12.78 -3.16
CA ALA A 46 34.48 13.06 -2.04
C ALA A 46 33.01 12.88 -2.48
N VAL A 47 32.38 11.80 -2.04
CA VAL A 47 30.93 11.62 -2.15
C VAL A 47 30.30 12.61 -1.17
N ALA A 48 29.84 13.75 -1.70
CA ALA A 48 28.90 14.60 -0.99
C ALA A 48 27.73 13.72 -0.56
N SER A 49 27.52 13.61 0.75
CA SER A 49 26.34 12.94 1.30
C SER A 49 25.10 13.55 0.66
N PRO A 50 24.12 12.75 0.19
CA PRO A 50 22.82 13.33 -0.13
C PRO A 50 22.31 14.02 1.16
N PRO A 51 21.70 15.22 1.08
CA PRO A 51 21.06 15.81 2.25
C PRO A 51 19.97 14.83 2.69
N SER A 52 20.25 14.10 3.76
CA SER A 52 19.28 13.32 4.52
C SER A 52 18.35 14.30 5.21
N ALA A 53 17.45 14.95 4.45
CA ALA A 53 16.22 15.42 5.03
C ALA A 53 15.49 14.16 5.53
N PRO A 54 15.14 14.05 6.83
CA PRO A 54 14.34 12.94 7.27
C PRO A 54 13.01 13.05 6.52
N VAL A 55 12.70 12.05 5.70
CA VAL A 55 11.33 11.81 5.22
C VAL A 55 10.55 11.42 6.46
N VAL A 56 10.15 12.39 7.26
CA VAL A 56 9.28 12.13 8.41
C VAL A 56 7.91 11.88 7.81
N VAL A 57 7.58 10.60 7.59
CA VAL A 57 6.22 10.19 7.30
C VAL A 57 5.41 10.45 8.57
N ARG A 58 4.84 11.66 8.70
CA ARG A 58 4.05 12.10 9.86
C ARG A 58 2.66 11.49 9.92
N GLN A 59 2.28 10.75 8.89
CA GLN A 59 0.94 10.18 8.76
C GLN A 59 0.63 9.15 9.86
N ASP A 60 1.66 8.50 10.42
CA ASP A 60 1.54 7.55 11.53
C ASP A 60 1.89 8.17 12.89
N GLN A 61 2.25 9.46 12.95
CA GLN A 61 2.50 10.15 14.22
C GLN A 61 1.17 10.57 14.85
N GLU A 62 1.00 10.28 16.14
CA GLU A 62 -0.14 10.74 16.91
C GLU A 62 -0.01 12.23 17.22
N HIS A 63 -1.11 12.96 17.06
CA HIS A 63 -1.24 14.38 17.41
C HIS A 63 -1.99 14.51 18.74
N ALA A 64 -1.78 15.61 19.48
CA ALA A 64 -2.45 15.87 20.76
C ALA A 64 -3.99 15.88 20.63
N CYS A 65 -4.51 16.40 19.52
CA CYS A 65 -5.93 16.39 19.20
C CYS A 65 -6.42 14.99 18.72
N PRO A 66 -7.31 14.30 19.47
CA PRO A 66 -7.82 12.99 19.05
C PRO A 66 -8.71 13.06 17.80
N PHE A 67 -9.47 14.15 17.62
CA PHE A 67 -10.34 14.34 16.45
C PHE A 67 -9.53 14.48 15.16
N TYR A 68 -8.37 15.14 15.24
CA TYR A 68 -7.45 15.24 14.12
C TYR A 68 -6.82 13.90 13.75
N ASN A 69 -6.49 13.06 14.74
CA ASN A 69 -6.01 11.70 14.48
C ASN A 69 -7.07 10.86 13.76
N GLU A 70 -8.34 10.97 14.16
CA GLU A 70 -9.43 10.29 13.48
C GLU A 70 -9.60 10.77 12.02
N LEU A 71 -9.49 12.08 11.79
CA LEU A 71 -9.49 12.64 10.42
C LEU A 71 -8.35 12.07 9.58
N LYS A 72 -7.11 12.05 10.10
CA LYS A 72 -5.96 11.47 9.38
C LYS A 72 -6.22 10.02 8.96
N ILE A 73 -6.79 9.21 9.85
CA ILE A 73 -7.12 7.81 9.54
C ILE A 73 -8.17 7.74 8.43
N ARG A 74 -9.24 8.52 8.53
CA ARG A 74 -10.33 8.53 7.53
C ARG A 74 -9.83 8.97 6.15
N PHE A 75 -9.10 10.07 6.07
CA PHE A 75 -8.53 10.55 4.81
C PHE A 75 -7.49 9.59 4.23
N ARG A 76 -6.70 8.91 5.08
CA ARG A 76 -5.80 7.84 4.65
C ARG A 76 -6.57 6.69 4.00
N ASP A 77 -7.68 6.27 4.59
CA ASP A 77 -8.48 5.17 4.06
C ASP A 77 -9.20 5.55 2.75
N ILE A 78 -9.67 6.78 2.64
CA ILE A 78 -10.19 7.34 1.37
C ILE A 78 -9.08 7.40 0.31
N GLY A 79 -7.86 7.81 0.70
CA GLY A 79 -6.69 7.81 -0.19
C GLY A 79 -6.34 6.41 -0.72
N LYS A 80 -6.52 5.35 0.08
CA LYS A 80 -6.37 3.96 -0.39
C LYS A 80 -7.41 3.60 -1.44
N LEU A 81 -8.67 4.03 -1.28
CA LEU A 81 -9.71 3.81 -2.29
C LEU A 81 -9.36 4.51 -3.61
N ALA A 82 -8.85 5.75 -3.53
CA ALA A 82 -8.41 6.51 -4.70
C ALA A 82 -7.23 5.82 -5.41
N ALA A 83 -6.26 5.27 -4.67
CA ALA A 83 -5.13 4.54 -5.26
C ALA A 83 -5.56 3.25 -5.99
N ILE A 84 -6.57 2.55 -5.45
CA ILE A 84 -7.17 1.38 -6.11
C ILE A 84 -7.86 1.82 -7.41
N GLU A 85 -8.66 2.88 -7.35
CA GLU A 85 -9.34 3.44 -8.51
C GLU A 85 -8.35 3.84 -9.61
N GLU A 86 -7.27 4.53 -9.27
CA GLU A 86 -6.23 4.95 -10.22
C GLU A 86 -5.57 3.74 -10.88
N THR A 87 -5.22 2.73 -10.09
CA THR A 87 -4.57 1.50 -10.59
C THR A 87 -5.50 0.75 -11.54
N MET A 88 -6.78 0.61 -11.17
CA MET A 88 -7.80 0.00 -12.02
C MET A 88 -8.06 0.83 -13.29
N GLY A 89 -8.10 2.15 -13.17
CA GLY A 89 -8.27 3.06 -14.30
C GLY A 89 -7.13 2.91 -15.31
N ARG A 90 -5.88 2.88 -14.82
CA ARG A 90 -4.69 2.65 -15.65
C ARG A 90 -4.72 1.28 -16.33
N ASP A 91 -5.03 0.22 -15.59
CA ASP A 91 -5.14 -1.15 -16.12
C ASP A 91 -6.18 -1.25 -17.25
N SER A 92 -7.29 -0.50 -17.13
CA SER A 92 -8.34 -0.40 -18.15
C SER A 92 -7.84 0.11 -19.50
N LEU A 93 -6.79 0.95 -19.47
CA LEU A 93 -6.22 1.57 -20.67
C LEU A 93 -5.06 0.78 -21.27
N THR A 94 -4.39 -0.08 -20.49
CA THR A 94 -3.11 -0.68 -20.91
C THR A 94 -3.13 -2.20 -21.03
N ALA A 95 -3.94 -2.89 -20.22
CA ALA A 95 -3.85 -4.35 -20.08
C ALA A 95 -5.20 -5.08 -20.11
N MET A 96 -6.31 -4.34 -19.98
CA MET A 96 -7.65 -4.93 -19.98
C MET A 96 -8.01 -5.51 -21.36
N PRO A 97 -8.49 -6.76 -21.44
CA PRO A 97 -8.95 -7.35 -22.68
C PRO A 97 -10.26 -6.70 -23.17
N GLU A 98 -10.51 -6.78 -24.46
CA GLU A 98 -11.77 -6.31 -25.04
C GLU A 98 -12.98 -7.02 -24.43
N GLY A 99 -14.09 -6.29 -24.33
CA GLY A 99 -15.33 -6.78 -23.72
C GLY A 99 -15.39 -6.73 -22.19
N GLY A 100 -14.27 -6.49 -21.49
CA GLY A 100 -14.23 -6.37 -20.02
C GLY A 100 -14.64 -5.00 -19.45
N TRP A 101 -14.86 -4.00 -20.31
CA TRP A 101 -15.01 -2.60 -19.90
C TRP A 101 -16.28 -2.32 -19.08
N GLN A 102 -17.37 -3.07 -19.29
CA GLN A 102 -18.64 -2.87 -18.58
C GLN A 102 -18.48 -3.16 -17.09
N SER A 103 -17.95 -4.34 -16.75
CA SER A 103 -17.69 -4.72 -15.36
C SER A 103 -16.68 -3.78 -14.69
N ARG A 104 -15.66 -3.34 -15.45
CA ARG A 104 -14.68 -2.37 -14.95
C ARG A 104 -15.31 -1.01 -14.65
N LEU A 105 -16.21 -0.52 -15.49
CA LEU A 105 -16.92 0.74 -15.27
C LEU A 105 -17.84 0.68 -14.06
N GLU A 106 -18.52 -0.45 -13.85
CA GLU A 106 -19.33 -0.68 -12.64
C GLU A 106 -18.47 -0.63 -11.36
N GLN A 107 -17.31 -1.28 -11.37
CA GLN A 107 -16.39 -1.27 -10.23
C GLN A 107 -15.84 0.15 -9.95
N LEU A 108 -15.42 0.87 -10.99
CA LEU A 108 -14.92 2.24 -10.85
C LEU A 108 -16.00 3.20 -10.36
N SER A 109 -17.22 3.11 -10.90
CA SER A 109 -18.34 3.96 -10.47
C SER A 109 -18.75 3.67 -9.02
N TYR A 110 -18.72 2.40 -8.61
CA TYR A 110 -18.94 2.02 -7.21
C TYR A 110 -17.90 2.63 -6.27
N LEU A 111 -16.61 2.49 -6.59
CA LEU A 111 -15.52 3.04 -5.77
C LEU A 111 -15.59 4.57 -5.66
N ARG A 112 -15.89 5.25 -6.77
CA ARG A 112 -16.08 6.71 -6.78
C ARG A 112 -17.24 7.14 -5.90
N ARG A 113 -18.40 6.50 -6.04
CA ARG A 113 -19.57 6.79 -5.21
C ARG A 113 -19.27 6.56 -3.73
N HIS A 114 -18.62 5.44 -3.40
CA HIS A 114 -18.27 5.11 -2.02
C HIS A 114 -17.28 6.12 -1.42
N SER A 115 -16.26 6.52 -2.17
CA SER A 115 -15.30 7.54 -1.74
C SER A 115 -15.99 8.89 -1.50
N HIS A 116 -16.91 9.27 -2.39
CA HIS A 116 -17.72 10.48 -2.22
C HIS A 116 -18.62 10.41 -0.97
N GLU A 117 -19.32 9.29 -0.75
CA GLU A 117 -20.14 9.07 0.45
C GLU A 117 -19.32 9.13 1.74
N ALA A 118 -18.11 8.55 1.72
CA ALA A 118 -17.20 8.60 2.88
C ALA A 118 -16.73 10.03 3.19
N LEU A 119 -16.44 10.84 2.16
CA LEU A 119 -16.10 12.25 2.31
C LEU A 119 -17.26 13.10 2.83
N MET A 120 -18.48 12.83 2.35
CA MET A 120 -19.69 13.58 2.69
C MET A 120 -20.37 13.09 3.98
N ALA A 121 -19.78 12.14 4.70
CA ALA A 121 -20.33 11.68 5.96
C ALA A 121 -20.42 12.84 6.96
N PRO A 122 -21.57 13.09 7.62
CA PRO A 122 -21.73 14.21 8.57
C PRO A 122 -20.70 14.20 9.70
N GLU A 123 -20.21 13.01 10.04
CA GLU A 123 -19.16 12.79 11.01
C GLU A 123 -17.84 13.48 10.63
N VAL A 124 -17.49 13.53 9.33
CA VAL A 124 -16.26 14.22 8.86
C VAL A 124 -16.36 15.71 9.15
N ALA A 125 -17.50 16.34 8.86
CA ALA A 125 -17.72 17.75 9.18
C ALA A 125 -17.63 18.00 10.70
N ARG A 126 -18.23 17.13 11.52
CA ARG A 126 -18.16 17.21 12.98
C ARG A 126 -16.72 17.12 13.49
N LEU A 127 -15.93 16.21 12.96
CA LEU A 127 -14.53 16.05 13.33
C LEU A 127 -13.68 17.27 12.93
N ILE A 128 -13.94 17.85 11.75
CA ILE A 128 -13.26 19.07 11.29
C ILE A 128 -13.53 20.23 12.26
N GLU A 129 -14.79 20.48 12.61
CA GLU A 129 -15.13 21.59 13.52
C GLU A 129 -14.50 21.38 14.90
N LYS A 130 -14.55 20.16 15.45
CA LYS A 130 -13.89 19.86 16.73
C LYS A 130 -12.37 19.99 16.69
N ALA A 131 -11.75 19.65 15.56
CA ALA A 131 -10.31 19.83 15.38
C ALA A 131 -9.96 21.32 15.31
N LYS A 132 -10.78 22.14 14.64
CA LYS A 132 -10.63 23.61 14.63
C LYS A 132 -10.79 24.21 16.01
N ASP A 133 -11.82 23.81 16.76
CA ASP A 133 -12.02 24.26 18.15
C ASP A 133 -10.80 23.93 19.01
N HIS A 134 -10.24 22.72 18.87
CA HIS A 134 -9.04 22.33 19.61
C HIS A 134 -7.82 23.18 19.22
N ARG A 135 -7.67 23.52 17.94
CA ARG A 135 -6.59 24.38 17.44
C ARG A 135 -6.66 25.77 18.01
N GLU A 136 -7.85 26.36 18.05
CA GLU A 136 -8.05 27.70 18.60
C GLU A 136 -7.74 27.76 20.10
N ASN A 137 -8.06 26.68 20.83
CA ASN A 137 -7.81 26.61 22.27
C ASN A 137 -6.37 26.19 22.64
N ASN A 138 -5.65 25.50 21.76
CA ASN A 138 -4.32 24.93 22.05
C ASN A 138 -3.36 25.17 20.87
N ALA A 139 -3.11 26.44 20.53
CA ALA A 139 -2.31 26.79 19.35
C ALA A 139 -0.89 26.20 19.37
N ASP A 140 -0.28 26.04 20.56
CA ASP A 140 1.08 25.52 20.72
C ASP A 140 1.21 24.04 20.35
N ASP A 141 0.10 23.29 20.35
CA ASP A 141 0.09 21.88 19.97
C ASP A 141 0.11 21.68 18.45
N TRP A 142 -0.09 22.75 17.66
CA TRP A 142 -0.22 22.67 16.21
C TRP A 142 0.97 23.28 15.50
N ASP A 143 1.59 22.49 14.64
CA ASP A 143 2.62 23.01 13.75
C ASP A 143 2.05 23.52 12.41
N SER A 144 2.91 24.15 11.61
CA SER A 144 2.51 24.71 10.31
C SER A 144 2.00 23.64 9.34
N TRP A 145 2.49 22.40 9.45
CA TRP A 145 2.09 21.30 8.58
C TRP A 145 0.72 20.76 9.00
N ASP A 146 0.51 20.54 10.31
CA ASP A 146 -0.76 20.07 10.85
C ASP A 146 -1.89 21.06 10.55
N CYS A 147 -1.59 22.37 10.63
CA CYS A 147 -2.51 23.45 10.26
C CYS A 147 -2.84 23.50 8.77
N ALA A 148 -1.92 23.13 7.88
CA ALA A 148 -2.15 23.11 6.43
C ALA A 148 -2.89 21.84 5.98
N ASN A 149 -2.75 20.76 6.74
CA ASN A 149 -3.38 19.48 6.47
C ASN A 149 -4.81 19.39 7.02
N LEU A 150 -5.18 20.22 8.00
CA LEU A 150 -6.56 20.40 8.48
C LEU A 150 -7.35 21.34 7.56
#